data_AF-A0ABC9TWM8-F1
#
_entry.id   AF-A0ABC9TWM8-F1
#
_cell.length_a   1.000
_cell.length_b   1.000
_cell.length_c   1.000
_cell.angle_alpha   90.00
_cell.angle_beta   90.00
_cell.angle_gamma   90.00
#
_symmetry.space_group_name_H-M   'P 1'
#
loop_
_entity.id
_entity.type
_entity.pdbx_description
1 polymer ?
#
loop_
_entity_poly.entity_id
_entity_poly.type
_entity_poly.pdbx_seq_one_letter_code
_entity_poly.pdbx_strand_id
1 'polypeptide(L)' 'MKDYPDMKDYTDYKKHADDIFKSPDQIIHDIKNGEYYYTKGEDLLRIKENGDFVSLYPGAGSGRVLDAINNGGTIWP' A
#
# COMPACT_ATOMS: atom_id res chain seq x y z
N MET A 1 8.70 5.09 14.85
CA MET A 1 7.51 4.81 14.02
C MET A 1 6.78 3.67 14.69
N LYS A 2 5.50 3.84 15.06
CA LYS A 2 4.79 2.79 15.84
C LYS A 2 4.49 1.55 14.99
N ASP A 3 4.33 1.76 13.69
CA ASP A 3 3.99 0.72 12.71
C ASP A 3 5.21 -0.08 12.21
N TYR A 4 6.42 0.49 12.32
CA TYR A 4 7.68 -0.16 11.97
C TYR A 4 8.73 0.09 13.06
N PRO A 5 8.71 -0.70 14.15
CA PRO A 5 9.58 -0.48 15.30
C PRO A 5 11.06 -0.74 14.97
N ASP A 6 11.35 -1.59 13.98
CA ASP A 6 12.70 -1.99 13.60
C ASP A 6 13.39 -1.02 12.62
N MET A 7 12.66 -0.06 12.05
CA MET A 7 13.23 0.96 11.15
C MET A 7 13.97 2.03 11.95
N LYS A 8 15.21 2.34 11.54
CA LYS A 8 16.08 3.26 12.27
C LYS A 8 15.70 4.71 12.05
N ASP A 9 15.28 5.03 10.82
CA ASP A 9 14.91 6.38 10.43
C ASP A 9 13.96 6.40 9.23
N TYR A 10 13.61 7.61 8.79
CA TYR A 10 12.70 7.86 7.68
C TYR A 10 13.28 7.43 6.30
N THR A 11 14.60 7.32 6.17
CA THR A 11 15.24 6.81 4.96
C THR A 11 14.94 5.32 4.76
N ASP A 12 14.95 4.52 5.83
CA ASP A 12 14.56 3.12 5.78
C ASP A 12 13.10 2.96 5.36
N TYR A 13 12.21 3.80 5.89
CA TYR A 13 10.80 3.83 5.50
C TYR A 13 10.58 4.15 4.03
N LYS A 14 11.32 5.14 3.50
CA LYS A 14 11.28 5.49 2.07
C LYS A 14 11.77 4.35 1.18
N LYS A 15 12.87 3.68 1.56
CA LYS A 15 13.38 2.52 0.83
C LYS A 15 12.37 1.37 0.83
N HIS A 16 11.71 1.14 1.97
CA HIS A 16 10.66 0.11 2.07
C HIS A 16 9.48 0.41 1.16
N ALA A 17 9.01 1.67 1.14
CA ALA A 17 7.96 2.09 0.21
C ALA A 17 8.36 1.90 -1.27
N ASP A 18 9.58 2.27 -1.62
CA ASP A 18 10.11 2.11 -2.98
C ASP A 18 10.24 0.64 -3.39
N ASP A 19 10.64 -0.25 -2.48
CA ASP A 19 10.71 -1.70 -2.71
C ASP A 19 9.33 -2.32 -2.95
N ILE A 20 8.34 -1.95 -2.12
CA ILE A 20 6.95 -2.40 -2.29
C ILE A 20 6.37 -1.87 -3.62
N PHE A 21 6.65 -0.62 -3.98
CA PHE A 21 6.16 -0.04 -5.22
C PHE A 21 6.73 -0.73 -6.47
N LYS A 22 8.01 -1.11 -6.44
CA LYS A 22 8.70 -1.75 -7.57
C LYS A 22 8.37 -3.23 -7.72
N SER A 23 8.09 -3.92 -6.62
CA SER A 23 7.83 -5.35 -6.60
C SER A 23 6.74 -5.68 -5.57
N PRO A 24 5.49 -5.25 -5.80
CA PRO A 24 4.35 -5.63 -4.97
C PRO A 24 3.97 -7.09 -5.22
N ASP A 25 3.32 -7.72 -4.24
CA ASP A 25 2.67 -9.03 -4.43
C ASP A 25 1.32 -8.88 -5.13
N GLN A 26 0.66 -7.75 -4.92
CA GLN A 26 -0.63 -7.43 -5.54
C GLN A 26 -0.82 -5.92 -5.58
N ILE A 27 -1.49 -5.43 -6.63
CA ILE A 27 -1.94 -4.05 -6.77
C ILE A 27 -3.46 -4.05 -6.88
N ILE A 28 -4.12 -3.21 -6.09
CA ILE A 28 -5.58 -3.04 -6.12
C ILE A 28 -5.88 -1.57 -6.43
N HIS A 29 -6.70 -1.35 -7.45
CA HIS A 29 -7.21 -0.02 -7.77
C HIS A 29 -8.52 0.24 -7.03
N ASP A 30 -8.48 1.11 -6.03
CA ASP A 30 -9.68 1.62 -5.34
C ASP A 30 -10.21 2.86 -6.08
N ILE A 31 -11.08 2.61 -7.06
CA ILE A 31 -11.74 3.64 -7.88
C ILE A 31 -12.53 4.62 -7.01
N LYS A 32 -13.09 4.17 -5.88
CA LYS A 32 -13.95 5.02 -5.04
C LYS A 32 -13.16 6.13 -4.37
N ASN A 33 -11.94 5.84 -3.93
CA ASN A 33 -11.06 6.79 -3.27
C ASN A 33 -10.00 7.39 -4.20
N GLY A 34 -9.88 6.91 -5.44
CA GLY A 34 -8.86 7.35 -6.39
C GLY A 34 -7.45 6.98 -5.91
N GLU A 35 -7.30 5.77 -5.34
CA GLU A 35 -6.05 5.27 -4.78
C GLU A 35 -5.67 3.90 -5.36
N TYR A 36 -4.37 3.65 -5.44
CA TYR A 36 -3.76 2.35 -5.69
C TYR A 36 -3.19 1.81 -4.39
N TYR A 37 -3.52 0.55 -4.11
CA TYR A 37 -3.06 -0.20 -2.95
C TYR A 37 -2.06 -1.26 -3.41
N TYR A 38 -0.80 -1.02 -3.11
CA TYR A 38 0.29 -1.95 -3.34
C TYR A 38 0.48 -2.74 -2.05
N THR A 39 0.23 -4.05 -2.12
CA THR A 39 0.41 -4.94 -0.97
C THR A 39 1.62 -5.83 -1.16
N LYS A 40 2.40 -6.03 -0.10
CA LYS A 40 3.53 -6.96 -0.06
C LYS A 40 3.62 -7.59 1.32
N GLY A 41 3.41 -8.90 1.42
CA GLY A 41 3.19 -9.56 2.72
C GLY A 41 2.06 -8.89 3.51
N GLU A 42 2.38 -8.36 4.68
CA GLU A 42 1.40 -7.63 5.53
C GLU A 42 1.35 -6.12 5.22
N ASP A 43 2.28 -5.61 4.43
CA ASP A 43 2.41 -4.18 4.18
C ASP A 43 1.41 -3.68 3.15
N LEU A 44 0.90 -2.48 3.41
CA LEU A 44 0.04 -1.73 2.52
C LEU A 44 0.66 -0.37 2.23
N LEU A 45 1.05 -0.17 0.98
CA LEU A 45 1.46 1.11 0.42
C LEU A 45 0.27 1.71 -0.36
N ARG A 46 -0.08 2.95 -0.01
CA ARG A 46 -1.17 3.71 -0.63
C ARG A 46 -0.61 4.87 -1.44
N ILE A 47 -0.97 4.89 -2.72
CA ILE A 47 -0.58 5.93 -3.68
C ILE A 47 -1.86 6.45 -4.34
N LYS A 48 -1.96 7.75 -4.60
CA LYS A 48 -3.07 8.31 -5.38
C LYS A 48 -2.91 8.01 -6.87
N GLU A 49 -3.98 8.13 -7.64
CA GLU A 49 -3.92 7.95 -9.10
C GLU A 49 -2.94 8.90 -9.82
N ASN A 50 -2.67 10.07 -9.24
CA ASN A 50 -1.69 11.04 -9.75
C ASN A 50 -0.23 10.69 -9.37
N GLY A 51 0.01 9.60 -8.64
CA GLY A 51 1.33 9.19 -8.18
C GLY A 51 1.75 9.73 -6.81
N ASP A 52 0.91 10.52 -6.14
CA ASP A 52 1.23 11.05 -4.81
C ASP A 52 1.22 9.96 -3.75
N PHE A 53 2.27 9.92 -2.93
CA PHE A 53 2.33 9.05 -1.76
C PHE A 53 1.29 9.48 -0.71
N VAL A 54 0.51 8.52 -0.22
CA VAL A 54 -0.47 8.74 0.86
C VAL A 54 0.08 8.23 2.18
N SER A 55 0.40 6.94 2.25
CA SER A 55 0.83 6.28 3.49
C SER A 55 1.36 4.88 3.23
N LEU A 56 2.24 4.41 4.10
CA LEU A 56 2.69 3.03 4.18
C LEU A 56 2.58 2.52 5.63
N TYR A 57 1.94 1.38 5.84
CA TYR A 57 1.75 0.74 7.14
C TYR A 57 1.37 -0.75 6.98
N PRO A 58 1.53 -1.59 8.02
CA PRO A 58 1.05 -2.97 8.02
C PRO A 58 -0.49 -2.99 7.97
N GLY A 59 -1.05 -3.39 6.84
CA GLY A 59 -2.47 -3.21 6.56
C GLY A 59 -3.00 -3.91 5.32
N ALA A 60 -2.25 -4.84 4.72
CA ALA A 60 -2.68 -5.57 3.53
C ALA A 60 -4.01 -6.31 3.73
N GLY A 61 -4.26 -6.82 4.94
CA GLY A 61 -5.53 -7.45 5.33
C GLY A 61 -6.57 -6.50 5.94
N SER A 62 -6.37 -5.18 5.87
CA SER A 62 -7.29 -4.22 6.50
C SER A 62 -8.64 -4.16 5.78
N GLY A 63 -9.69 -3.78 6.50
CA GLY A 63 -11.04 -3.61 5.93
C GLY A 63 -11.06 -2.69 4.71
N ARG A 64 -10.17 -1.69 4.64
CA ARG A 64 -10.00 -0.83 3.47
C ARG A 64 -9.63 -1.60 2.20
N VAL A 65 -8.71 -2.55 2.30
CA VAL A 65 -8.26 -3.36 1.16
C VAL A 65 -9.37 -4.32 0.73
N LEU A 66 -10.02 -4.96 1.71
CA LEU A 66 -11.16 -5.83 1.46
C LEU A 66 -12.33 -5.07 0.82
N ASP A 67 -12.61 -3.86 1.28
CA ASP A 67 -13.65 -2.99 0.71
C ASP A 67 -13.31 -2.58 -0.72
N ALA A 68 -12.05 -2.24 -1.03
CA ALA A 68 -11.65 -1.94 -2.41
C ALA A 68 -11.85 -3.14 -3.34
N ILE A 69 -11.51 -4.35 -2.88
CA ILE A 69 -11.75 -5.60 -3.62
C ILE A 69 -13.26 -5.83 -3.81
N ASN A 70 -14.04 -5.78 -2.72
CA ASN A 70 -15.48 -6.05 -2.74
C ASN A 70 -16.28 -5.04 -3.57
N ASN A 71 -15.79 -3.80 -3.67
CA ASN A 71 -16.40 -2.76 -4.51
C ASN A 71 -16.00 -2.85 -5.99
N GLY A 72 -15.34 -3.93 -6.41
CA GLY A 72 -14.98 -4.17 -7.81
C GLY A 72 -13.69 -3.48 -8.24
N GLY A 73 -12.78 -3.22 -7.31
CA GLY A 73 -11.45 -2.71 -7.62
C GLY A 73 -10.71 -3.65 -8.59
N THR A 74 -9.94 -3.07 -9.51
CA THR A 74 -9.14 -3.87 -10.45
C THR A 74 -7.94 -4.44 -9.70
N ILE A 75 -7.74 -5.76 -9.80
CA ILE A 75 -6.68 -6.48 -9.11
C ILE A 75 -5.64 -6.93 -10.13
N TRP A 76 -4.38 -6.57 -9.89
CA TRP A 76 -3.23 -7.11 -10.61
C TRP A 76 -2.38 -7.95 -9.65
N PRO A 77 -2.16 -9.24 -9.97
CA PRO A 77 -1.22 -10.08 -9.25
C PRO A 77 0.23 -9.79 -9.63
#